data_AF-A0A962CZK6-F1
#
_entry.id   AF-A0A962CZK6-F1
#
_cell.length_a   1.000
_cell.length_b   1.000
_cell.length_c   1.000
_cell.angle_alpha   90.00
_cell.angle_beta   90.00
_cell.angle_gamma   90.00
#
_symmetry.space_group_name_H-M   'P 1'
#
loop_
_entity.id
_entity.type
_entity.pdbx_description
1 polymer ?
#
loop_
_entity_poly.entity_id
_entity_poly.type
_entity_poly.pdbx_seq_one_letter_code
_entity_poly.pdbx_strand_id
1 'polypeptide(L)'
;MKSKRNKLATQIVPAIVAIVFLFLYNNYVDTGKNSQKTNNSVIEQLFKSRKSGQDVTISAEVIKTLLDDNDGSRHQRFIVKSGIHSVLIAHNIDIASRVPVGTGDFLEIKGVYEWNEKGGVIHWTHRDLNQKRPGGWIIYNNKKYH
;
A
#
# COMPACT_ATOMS: atom_id res chain seq x y z
N MET A 1 -13.14 6.55 -74.10
CA MET A 1 -12.89 5.71 -72.89
C MET A 1 -12.50 6.60 -71.72
N LYS A 2 -13.35 6.75 -70.70
CA LYS A 2 -13.00 7.44 -69.43
C LYS A 2 -12.69 6.38 -68.37
N SER A 3 -11.46 6.41 -67.85
CA SER A 3 -11.00 5.56 -66.74
C SER A 3 -11.77 5.91 -65.45
N LYS A 4 -12.52 4.95 -64.89
CA LYS A 4 -13.10 5.06 -63.54
C LYS A 4 -11.96 4.93 -62.53
N ARG A 5 -11.48 6.06 -62.00
CA ARG A 5 -10.59 6.07 -60.83
C ARG A 5 -11.32 5.46 -59.63
N ASN A 6 -10.69 4.50 -58.98
CA ASN A 6 -11.22 3.72 -57.85
C ASN A 6 -11.55 4.63 -56.66
N LYS A 7 -12.84 4.98 -56.47
CA LYS A 7 -13.35 5.76 -55.33
C LYS A 7 -13.17 5.07 -53.97
N LEU A 8 -12.82 3.78 -53.95
CA LEU A 8 -12.61 2.98 -52.74
C LEU A 8 -11.39 3.46 -51.92
N ALA A 9 -10.30 3.88 -52.57
CA ALA A 9 -9.09 4.31 -51.85
C ALA A 9 -9.29 5.64 -51.10
N THR A 10 -10.22 6.49 -51.55
CA THR A 10 -10.43 7.83 -50.98
C THR A 10 -11.37 7.84 -49.77
N GLN A 11 -12.22 6.81 -49.61
CA GLN A 11 -13.14 6.68 -48.46
C GLN A 11 -12.57 5.85 -47.30
N ILE A 12 -11.62 4.95 -47.56
CA ILE A 12 -11.06 4.06 -46.52
C ILE A 12 -10.03 4.79 -45.63
N VAL A 13 -9.23 5.69 -46.21
CA VAL A 13 -8.21 6.47 -45.47
C VAL A 13 -8.80 7.32 -44.33
N PRO A 14 -9.85 8.14 -44.54
CA PRO A 14 -10.45 8.91 -43.44
C PRO A 14 -11.12 8.02 -42.38
N ALA A 15 -11.66 6.86 -42.76
CA ALA A 15 -12.26 5.91 -41.82
C ALA A 15 -11.21 5.24 -40.91
N ILE A 16 -10.05 4.84 -41.46
CA ILE A 16 -8.93 4.31 -40.66
C ILE A 16 -8.39 5.39 -39.72
N VAL A 17 -8.22 6.62 -40.19
CA VAL A 17 -7.80 7.76 -39.35
C VAL A 17 -8.80 8.00 -38.22
N ALA A 18 -10.11 7.99 -38.52
CA ALA A 18 -11.15 8.13 -37.49
C ALA A 18 -11.13 6.98 -36.46
N ILE A 19 -10.91 5.73 -36.89
CA ILE A 19 -10.79 4.58 -36.00
C ILE A 19 -9.54 4.68 -35.13
N VAL A 20 -8.40 5.11 -35.68
CA VAL A 20 -7.17 5.35 -34.93
C VAL A 20 -7.37 6.49 -33.93
N PHE A 21 -8.00 7.60 -34.32
CA PHE A 21 -8.34 8.69 -33.41
C PHE A 21 -9.32 8.24 -32.31
N LEU A 22 -10.33 7.42 -32.62
CA LEU A 22 -11.27 6.87 -31.65
C LEU A 22 -10.56 5.91 -30.67
N PHE A 23 -9.63 5.09 -31.18
CA PHE A 23 -8.82 4.18 -30.37
C PHE A 23 -7.86 4.97 -29.46
N LEU A 24 -7.16 5.97 -29.97
CA LEU A 24 -6.29 6.85 -29.18
C LEU A 24 -7.09 7.67 -28.15
N TYR A 25 -8.26 8.18 -28.52
CA TYR A 25 -9.15 8.90 -27.62
C TYR A 25 -9.66 7.99 -26.48
N ASN A 26 -10.07 6.76 -26.79
CA ASN A 26 -10.50 5.80 -25.76
C ASN A 26 -9.35 5.44 -24.81
N ASN A 27 -8.12 5.23 -25.32
CA ASN A 27 -6.94 4.99 -24.47
C ASN A 27 -6.56 6.22 -23.62
N TYR A 28 -6.77 7.43 -24.14
CA TYR A 28 -6.54 8.68 -23.41
C TYR A 28 -7.59 8.90 -22.29
N VAL A 29 -8.86 8.59 -22.55
CA VAL A 29 -9.93 8.68 -21.54
C VAL A 29 -9.75 7.64 -20.42
N ASP A 30 -9.22 6.45 -20.72
CA ASP A 30 -8.99 5.39 -19.72
C ASP A 30 -7.83 5.73 -18.76
N THR A 31 -6.80 6.43 -19.25
CA THR A 31 -5.69 6.93 -18.40
C THR A 31 -6.08 8.11 -17.52
N GLY A 32 -7.16 8.85 -17.85
CA GLY A 32 -7.64 10.00 -17.07
C GLY A 32 -8.74 9.71 -16.05
N LYS A 33 -9.34 8.51 -16.05
CA LYS A 33 -10.52 8.16 -15.23
C LYS A 33 -10.28 7.13 -14.11
N ASN A 34 -9.07 7.08 -13.55
CA ASN A 34 -8.80 6.18 -12.41
C ASN A 34 -8.14 6.87 -11.17
N SER A 35 -8.29 8.19 -11.04
CA SER A 35 -7.85 8.94 -9.84
C SER A 35 -8.97 9.28 -8.86
N GLN A 36 -10.09 8.54 -8.91
CA GLN A 36 -11.09 8.49 -7.83
C GLN A 36 -11.45 7.04 -7.50
N LYS A 37 -10.44 6.17 -7.41
CA LYS A 37 -10.53 5.04 -6.49
C LYS A 37 -10.46 5.68 -5.11
N THR A 38 -11.50 5.58 -4.28
CA THR A 38 -11.44 5.99 -2.86
C THR A 38 -10.05 5.63 -2.32
N ASN A 39 -9.25 6.61 -1.90
CA ASN A 39 -7.88 6.46 -1.38
C ASN A 39 -7.91 5.74 -0.02
N ASN A 40 -8.58 4.60 0.04
CA ASN A 40 -8.66 3.74 1.19
C ASN A 40 -7.28 3.13 1.39
N SER A 41 -6.71 3.34 2.57
CA SER A 41 -5.41 2.78 2.90
C SER A 41 -5.42 1.27 2.68
N VAL A 42 -4.26 0.69 2.35
CA VAL A 42 -4.15 -0.77 2.20
C VAL A 42 -4.70 -1.50 3.43
N ILE A 43 -4.53 -0.92 4.62
CA ILE A 43 -5.03 -1.48 5.88
C ILE A 43 -6.56 -1.50 5.91
N GLU A 44 -7.24 -0.44 5.47
CA GLU A 44 -8.70 -0.43 5.39
C GLU A 44 -9.23 -1.52 4.46
N GLN A 45 -8.57 -1.75 3.33
CA GLN A 45 -8.95 -2.80 2.38
C GLN A 45 -8.76 -4.20 2.99
N LEU A 46 -7.64 -4.43 3.69
CA LEU A 46 -7.37 -5.69 4.38
C LEU A 46 -8.34 -5.93 5.53
N PHE A 47 -8.68 -4.89 6.28
CA PHE A 47 -9.65 -4.96 7.36
C PHE A 47 -11.05 -5.32 6.86
N LYS A 48 -11.55 -4.61 5.84
CA LYS A 48 -12.86 -4.88 5.22
C LYS A 48 -12.95 -6.28 4.63
N SER A 49 -11.86 -6.78 4.07
CA SER A 49 -11.78 -8.13 3.49
C SER A 49 -11.39 -9.22 4.48
N ARG A 50 -11.16 -8.88 5.75
CA ARG A 50 -10.73 -9.80 6.82
C ARG A 50 -9.52 -10.67 6.45
N LYS A 51 -8.55 -10.07 5.77
CA LYS A 51 -7.34 -10.77 5.32
C LYS A 51 -6.21 -10.65 6.32
N SER A 52 -5.55 -11.77 6.55
CA SER A 52 -4.39 -11.94 7.43
C SER A 52 -3.15 -12.36 6.64
N GLY A 53 -1.98 -12.34 7.28
CA GLY A 53 -0.72 -12.79 6.68
C GLY A 53 -0.27 -11.96 5.47
N GLN A 54 -0.65 -10.68 5.40
CA GLN A 54 -0.36 -9.84 4.24
C GLN A 54 0.87 -8.97 4.51
N ASP A 55 1.90 -9.06 3.65
CA ASP A 55 3.01 -8.12 3.68
C ASP A 55 2.53 -6.72 3.29
N VAL A 56 2.83 -5.73 4.13
CA VAL A 56 2.41 -4.35 3.95
C VAL A 56 3.58 -3.40 4.12
N THR A 57 3.53 -2.28 3.40
CA THR A 57 4.33 -1.09 3.68
C THR A 57 3.40 0.10 3.77
N ILE A 58 3.42 0.81 4.90
CA ILE A 58 2.53 1.93 5.17
C ILE A 58 3.30 3.14 5.69
N SER A 59 2.81 4.33 5.37
CA SER A 59 3.12 5.55 6.11
C SER A 59 1.98 5.80 7.09
N ALA A 60 2.32 6.06 8.36
CA ALA A 60 1.32 6.18 9.41
C ALA A 60 1.77 7.13 10.53
N GLU A 61 0.81 7.79 11.15
CA GLU A 61 1.01 8.65 12.33
C GLU A 61 0.80 7.83 13.60
N VAL A 62 1.69 7.94 14.59
CA VAL A 62 1.50 7.35 15.91
C VAL A 62 0.44 8.14 16.67
N ILE A 63 -0.69 7.51 16.98
CA ILE A 63 -1.79 8.15 17.71
C ILE A 63 -1.80 7.82 19.21
N LYS A 64 -1.09 6.75 19.61
CA LYS A 64 -0.97 6.36 21.01
C LYS A 64 0.21 5.42 21.24
N THR A 65 1.03 5.71 22.25
CA THR A 65 2.01 4.75 22.78
C THR A 65 1.36 3.89 23.87
N LEU A 66 1.77 2.63 23.97
CA LEU A 66 1.28 1.68 24.97
C LEU A 66 2.45 1.16 25.80
N LEU A 67 2.14 0.56 26.95
CA LEU A 67 3.14 -0.21 27.69
C LEU A 67 3.63 -1.38 26.83
N ASP A 68 4.90 -1.71 26.98
CA ASP A 68 5.47 -2.89 26.36
C ASP A 68 4.69 -4.13 26.78
N ASP A 69 4.60 -5.07 25.85
CA ASP A 69 4.23 -6.44 26.17
C ASP A 69 5.50 -7.18 26.60
N ASN A 70 5.47 -7.77 27.78
CA ASN A 70 6.59 -8.53 28.35
C ASN A 70 6.22 -10.00 28.61
N ASP A 71 5.06 -10.46 28.13
CA ASP A 71 4.71 -11.87 28.17
C ASP A 71 5.31 -12.59 26.96
N GLY A 72 6.19 -13.57 27.20
CA GLY A 72 6.99 -14.21 26.15
C GLY A 72 8.05 -13.26 25.54
N SER A 73 8.16 -13.23 24.19
CA SER A 73 9.04 -12.26 23.52
C SER A 73 8.54 -10.84 23.75
N ARG A 74 9.44 -9.94 24.13
CA ARG A 74 9.07 -8.56 24.44
C ARG A 74 8.70 -7.79 23.18
N HIS A 75 7.59 -7.07 23.23
CA HIS A 75 7.15 -6.21 22.13
C HIS A 75 6.90 -4.78 22.60
N GLN A 76 7.52 -3.83 21.92
CA GLN A 76 7.07 -2.45 21.96
C GLN A 76 5.73 -2.34 21.23
N ARG A 77 4.77 -1.66 21.87
CA ARG A 77 3.41 -1.50 21.34
C ARG A 77 3.04 -0.03 21.19
N PHE A 78 2.45 0.30 20.06
CA PHE A 78 1.85 1.62 19.82
C PHE A 78 0.80 1.50 18.71
N ILE A 79 -0.17 2.40 18.72
CA ILE A 79 -1.26 2.45 17.73
C ILE A 79 -0.90 3.53 16.71
N VAL A 80 -1.04 3.19 15.43
CA VAL A 80 -0.86 4.14 14.33
C VAL A 80 -2.16 4.32 13.55
N LYS A 81 -2.29 5.47 12.88
CA LYS A 81 -3.36 5.78 11.95
C LYS A 81 -2.82 5.82 10.52
N SER A 82 -3.41 5.03 9.64
CA SER A 82 -3.11 5.01 8.20
C SER A 82 -4.39 5.26 7.40
N GLY A 83 -4.52 6.48 6.85
CA GLY A 83 -5.79 6.97 6.33
C GLY A 83 -6.81 7.15 7.44
N ILE A 84 -7.98 6.52 7.31
CA ILE A 84 -9.03 6.54 8.34
C ILE A 84 -8.93 5.38 9.34
N HIS A 85 -8.04 4.42 9.11
CA HIS A 85 -7.98 3.17 9.86
C HIS A 85 -6.86 3.17 10.88
N SER A 86 -7.12 2.60 12.07
CA SER A 86 -6.12 2.42 13.12
C SER A 86 -5.64 0.97 13.21
N VAL A 87 -4.35 0.78 13.47
CA VAL A 87 -3.74 -0.55 13.59
C VAL A 87 -2.71 -0.56 14.71
N LEU A 88 -2.62 -1.67 15.45
CA LEU A 88 -1.60 -1.86 16.47
C LEU A 88 -0.28 -2.25 15.81
N ILE A 89 0.83 -1.66 16.22
CA ILE A 89 2.17 -2.13 15.89
C ILE A 89 2.70 -2.95 17.05
N ALA A 90 3.18 -4.16 16.77
CA ALA A 90 3.87 -5.04 17.71
C ALA A 90 5.31 -5.27 17.23
N HIS A 91 6.25 -4.46 17.74
CA HIS A 91 7.65 -4.48 17.36
C HIS A 91 8.47 -5.27 18.38
N ASN A 92 8.99 -6.44 18.00
CA ASN A 92 9.73 -7.31 18.90
C ASN A 92 11.09 -6.69 19.28
N ILE A 93 11.23 -6.26 20.53
CA ILE A 93 12.42 -5.55 21.04
C ILE A 93 13.47 -6.48 21.65
N ASP A 94 13.30 -7.80 21.57
CA ASP A 94 14.36 -8.75 21.90
C ASP A 94 15.36 -8.91 20.75
N ILE A 95 14.89 -8.77 19.52
CA ILE A 95 15.68 -8.96 18.30
C ILE A 95 15.83 -7.68 17.48
N ALA A 96 15.12 -6.61 17.88
CA ALA A 96 15.17 -5.30 17.24
C ALA A 96 15.40 -4.18 18.25
N SER A 97 15.98 -3.08 17.77
CA SER A 97 16.13 -1.87 18.60
C SER A 97 14.78 -1.18 18.80
N ARG A 98 14.46 -0.80 20.04
CA ARG A 98 13.28 0.03 20.36
C ARG A 98 13.26 1.31 19.51
N VAL A 99 12.09 1.65 18.96
CA VAL A 99 11.89 2.89 18.21
C VAL A 99 11.51 4.01 19.19
N PRO A 100 12.23 5.14 19.26
CA PRO A 100 11.97 6.21 20.22
C PRO A 100 10.82 7.12 19.76
N VAL A 101 9.62 6.54 19.60
CA VAL A 101 8.43 7.23 19.09
C VAL A 101 7.49 7.70 20.20
N GLY A 102 6.86 8.84 19.96
CA GLY A 102 5.77 9.43 20.73
C GLY A 102 4.51 9.66 19.88
N THR A 103 3.47 10.21 20.50
CA THR A 103 2.24 10.57 19.79
C THR A 103 2.50 11.75 18.84
N GLY A 104 1.98 11.68 17.62
CA GLY A 104 2.16 12.68 16.55
C GLY A 104 3.35 12.39 15.62
N ASP A 105 4.21 11.42 15.95
CA ASP A 105 5.31 11.03 15.07
C ASP A 105 4.81 10.31 13.81
N PHE A 106 5.47 10.56 12.68
CA PHE A 106 5.23 9.85 11.42
C PHE A 106 6.30 8.80 11.16
N LEU A 107 5.83 7.63 10.70
CA LEU A 107 6.66 6.46 10.45
C LEU A 107 6.39 5.89 9.06
N GLU A 108 7.42 5.31 8.46
CA GLU A 108 7.24 4.28 7.43
C GLU A 108 7.45 2.91 8.07
N ILE A 109 6.53 1.98 7.81
CA ILE A 109 6.50 0.69 8.47
C ILE A 109 6.34 -0.39 7.41
N LYS A 110 7.25 -1.36 7.41
CA LYS A 110 7.11 -2.62 6.68
C LYS A 110 6.94 -3.77 7.67
N GLY A 111 5.95 -4.62 7.45
CA GLY A 111 5.71 -5.81 8.26
C GLY A 111 4.59 -6.66 7.69
N VAL A 112 4.03 -7.53 8.51
CA VAL A 112 2.89 -8.39 8.15
C VAL A 112 1.65 -7.93 8.91
N TYR A 113 0.55 -7.75 8.20
CA TYR A 113 -0.75 -7.42 8.77
C TYR A 113 -1.52 -8.69 9.16
N GLU A 114 -2.06 -8.68 10.37
CA GLU A 114 -2.96 -9.70 10.90
C GLU A 114 -4.29 -9.08 11.31
N TRP A 115 -5.39 -9.67 10.84
CA TRP A 115 -6.73 -9.17 11.10
C TRP A 115 -7.20 -9.46 12.54
N ASN A 116 -7.90 -8.51 13.14
CA ASN A 116 -8.74 -8.72 14.32
C ASN A 116 -9.85 -7.66 14.36
N GLU A 117 -10.83 -7.83 15.25
CA GLU A 117 -11.98 -6.92 15.37
C GLU A 117 -11.60 -5.49 15.80
N LYS A 118 -10.40 -5.27 16.34
CA LYS A 118 -9.88 -3.97 16.80
C LYS A 118 -9.10 -3.20 15.73
N GLY A 119 -9.14 -3.65 14.48
CA GLY A 119 -8.47 -3.01 13.35
C GLY A 119 -7.24 -3.74 12.83
N GLY A 120 -6.78 -4.76 13.54
CA GLY A 120 -5.62 -5.58 13.20
C GLY A 120 -4.33 -5.21 13.91
N VAL A 121 -3.28 -5.99 13.65
CA VAL A 121 -1.92 -5.82 14.17
C VAL A 121 -0.94 -5.89 13.00
N ILE A 122 0.10 -5.06 13.02
CA ILE A 122 1.29 -5.24 12.19
C ILE A 122 2.43 -5.73 13.09
N HIS A 123 2.93 -6.91 12.77
CA HIS A 123 4.10 -7.54 13.39
C HIS A 123 5.16 -7.84 12.32
N TRP A 124 6.20 -8.62 12.67
CA TRP A 124 7.35 -8.85 11.79
C TRP A 124 7.99 -7.56 11.27
N THR A 125 7.96 -6.50 12.07
CA THR A 125 8.55 -5.19 11.76
C THR A 125 10.07 -5.15 12.00
N HIS A 126 10.71 -6.30 11.85
CA HIS A 126 12.11 -6.59 12.16
C HIS A 126 12.69 -7.52 11.09
N ARG A 127 14.01 -7.67 11.04
CA ARG A 127 14.64 -8.65 10.13
C ARG A 127 14.23 -10.07 10.52
N ASP A 128 14.02 -10.93 9.53
CA ASP A 128 13.96 -12.36 9.78
C ASP A 128 15.40 -12.92 9.84
N LEU A 129 15.86 -13.25 11.04
CA LEU A 129 17.22 -13.77 11.27
C LEU A 129 17.48 -15.09 10.53
N ASN A 130 16.43 -15.86 10.21
CA ASN A 130 16.52 -17.12 9.51
C ASN A 130 16.25 -17.00 8.00
N GLN A 131 15.98 -15.79 7.50
CA GLN A 131 15.72 -15.48 6.08
C GLN A 131 14.63 -16.36 5.44
N LYS A 132 13.66 -16.83 6.23
CA LYS A 132 12.51 -17.61 5.74
C LYS A 132 11.44 -16.71 5.13
N ARG A 133 11.45 -15.42 5.48
CA ARG A 133 10.52 -14.39 5.01
C ARG A 133 11.27 -13.10 4.66
N PRO A 134 10.66 -12.18 3.87
CA PRO A 134 11.28 -10.90 3.52
C PRO A 134 11.61 -10.00 4.71
N GLY A 135 11.00 -10.25 5.89
CA GLY A 135 11.12 -9.43 7.09
C GLY A 135 10.53 -8.03 6.93
N GLY A 136 10.68 -7.22 7.98
CA GLY A 136 10.19 -5.87 8.04
C GLY A 136 11.17 -4.89 8.69
N TRP A 137 10.66 -3.69 8.91
CA TRP A 137 11.40 -2.56 9.49
C TRP A 137 10.46 -1.43 9.87
N ILE A 138 10.95 -0.51 10.70
CA ILE A 138 10.34 0.80 10.94
C ILE A 138 11.37 1.87 10.60
N ILE A 139 11.00 2.87 9.80
CA ILE A 139 11.82 4.08 9.59
C ILE A 139 11.21 5.21 10.40
N TYR A 140 12.03 5.81 11.25
CA TYR A 140 11.72 7.02 12.01
C TYR A 140 12.90 7.98 11.90
N ASN A 141 12.65 9.25 11.58
CA ASN A 141 13.69 10.29 11.43
C ASN A 141 14.90 9.83 10.60
N ASN A 142 14.64 9.25 9.43
CA ASN A 142 15.64 8.69 8.49
C ASN A 142 16.50 7.53 9.05
N LYS A 143 16.18 7.02 10.24
CA LYS A 143 16.83 5.84 10.83
C LYS A 143 15.93 4.63 10.67
N LYS A 144 16.50 3.54 10.15
CA LYS A 144 15.81 2.25 10.03
C LYS A 144 16.06 1.39 11.27
N TYR A 145 14.97 0.87 11.82
CA TYR A 145 14.90 -0.06 12.93
C TYR A 145 14.48 -1.42 12.37
N HIS A 146 15.16 -2.46 12.82
CA HIS A 146 15.10 -3.83 12.35
C HIS A 146 15.24 -4.75 13.52
#